data_AF-A0A8C2INC0-F1
#
_entry.id   AF-A0A8C2INC0-F1
#
_cell.length_a   1.000
_cell.length_b   1.000
_cell.length_c   1.000
_cell.angle_alpha   90.00
_cell.angle_beta   90.00
_cell.angle_gamma   90.00
#
_symmetry.space_group_name_H-M   'P 1'
#
loop_
_entity.id
_entity.type
_entity.pdbx_description
1 polymer ?
#
loop_
_entity_poly.entity_id
_entity_poly.type
_entity_poly.pdbx_seq_one_letter_code
_entity_poly.pdbx_strand_id
1 'polypeptide(L)'
;MTDVAVDKTDPAGSLSSTEKEPDDLIEEKNQDNLPAAAAEEGEGAAGGVYRYIKDDLFTSEIFKVEIQNLPKYIGFNDLKKFLNKHGINPHKIKLFSKQMFAFVTFKNQEERDKAMKAVHGMQWKSKVLSVRLAKPKADPILKKRKLEEEVEGGQPGTKRAAGSQEVEENLEEPLNIQIANAVAQVGSDHKTHPNLSAGFFEEIGNNNKAMLPWLFVQKEKFNKMCCPLEAIRPSPVLTEYRNKCEFVIGVGADGEDKTVGFRLGKYKGGSCAVVSPSETTHVSSEAKRVVQGFQQFIRANPYAVYSPETYEGHWRQLTVRTSRIKQTMAIVFFNPQKLQEEEIEELKRNLHQYFTEGEGKESGITSLYFVRMGQRTSAGTEDLPCEHVTGEEWIHEELLGLKFRISPHSFFQTNTPAAEVLYSAVGEWAQLDQDSTVLDVCCGTGTIGISLAKRVKKVIGIELCQEAVEDAKANAEANGLTNVEFHCGKAEDVFPTVLNAVVSPNVTAIVDPPRAGLHSKVILAIRRAEHLKRLVYVACNAKAAMNNFIDLCRAPSNRVRGSPFRPVRAMAVDLFPQTMHCETILLFERVDYTHKSPTAKAFFSPKISMQESQHDSTANT
;
A
#
# COMPACT_ATOMS: atom_id res chain seq x y z
N MET A 1 -29.95 29.50 -51.45
CA MET A 1 -30.36 30.92 -51.46
C MET A 1 -29.36 31.67 -50.61
N THR A 2 -28.48 32.40 -51.32
CA THR A 2 -27.61 33.53 -50.94
C THR A 2 -26.61 33.27 -49.79
N ASP A 3 -25.30 33.05 -50.02
CA ASP A 3 -24.25 33.92 -50.61
C ASP A 3 -24.19 35.30 -49.92
N VAL A 4 -23.04 35.82 -49.47
CA VAL A 4 -21.92 36.32 -50.31
C VAL A 4 -20.59 36.36 -49.53
N ALA A 5 -19.52 36.12 -50.29
CA ALA A 5 -18.10 36.08 -49.92
C ALA A 5 -17.37 37.43 -50.14
N VAL A 6 -16.02 37.34 -50.19
CA VAL A 6 -15.01 38.24 -50.80
C VAL A 6 -14.24 39.12 -49.80
N ASP A 7 -12.91 39.27 -49.78
CA ASP A 7 -11.65 38.58 -50.20
C ASP A 7 -10.55 39.68 -50.23
N LYS A 8 -9.27 39.29 -50.08
CA LYS A 8 -8.00 40.03 -50.43
C LYS A 8 -7.65 41.31 -49.64
N THR A 9 -6.38 41.67 -49.34
CA THR A 9 -5.05 41.37 -49.91
C THR A 9 -3.95 41.97 -49.02
N ASP A 10 -2.79 41.29 -48.92
CA ASP A 10 -1.43 41.82 -48.64
C ASP A 10 -0.95 42.76 -49.79
N PRO A 11 0.08 43.66 -49.68
CA PRO A 11 1.46 43.30 -49.26
C PRO A 11 2.40 44.39 -48.67
N ALA A 12 3.54 43.91 -48.17
CA ALA A 12 4.93 44.43 -48.09
C ALA A 12 5.28 45.93 -48.23
N GLY A 13 6.18 46.39 -47.36
CA GLY A 13 7.02 47.59 -47.52
C GLY A 13 8.20 47.64 -46.55
N SER A 14 9.41 47.47 -47.08
CA SER A 14 10.73 47.56 -46.43
C SER A 14 11.17 48.99 -46.11
N LEU A 15 12.05 49.20 -45.12
CA LEU A 15 13.06 50.27 -45.09
C LEU A 15 14.24 49.89 -44.14
N SER A 16 15.44 49.81 -44.73
CA SER A 16 16.78 49.82 -44.11
C SER A 16 17.07 51.19 -43.46
N SER A 17 17.94 51.40 -42.47
CA SER A 17 19.43 51.34 -42.40
C SER A 17 19.78 52.12 -41.10
N THR A 18 20.86 52.00 -40.34
CA THR A 18 22.30 52.00 -40.66
C THR A 18 23.07 51.90 -39.33
N GLU A 19 24.33 51.46 -39.44
CA GLU A 19 25.35 51.15 -38.43
C GLU A 19 25.81 52.33 -37.53
N LYS A 20 26.44 51.99 -36.38
CA LYS A 20 27.82 52.41 -35.99
C LYS A 20 28.19 51.99 -34.55
N GLU A 21 29.20 51.14 -34.42
CA GLU A 21 30.24 51.24 -33.37
C GLU A 21 31.46 51.99 -33.96
N PRO A 22 32.40 52.55 -33.17
CA PRO A 22 33.56 51.76 -32.67
C PRO A 22 34.20 52.20 -31.32
N ASP A 23 34.84 51.22 -30.66
CA ASP A 23 36.17 51.13 -29.99
C ASP A 23 36.87 52.27 -29.18
N ASP A 24 37.30 51.83 -27.98
CA ASP A 24 38.68 51.80 -27.40
C ASP A 24 39.33 52.88 -26.49
N LEU A 25 40.21 52.31 -25.64
CA LEU A 25 41.36 52.81 -24.84
C LEU A 25 41.13 52.99 -23.30
N ILE A 26 42.02 52.68 -22.33
CA ILE A 26 43.12 51.71 -22.01
C ILE A 26 43.81 52.26 -20.71
N GLU A 27 44.13 51.38 -19.72
CA GLU A 27 45.18 51.47 -18.65
C GLU A 27 45.14 52.58 -17.56
N GLU A 28 45.64 52.48 -16.32
CA GLU A 28 46.38 51.51 -15.48
C GLU A 28 46.37 52.06 -14.02
N LYS A 29 46.46 51.22 -12.97
CA LYS A 29 47.43 51.35 -11.86
C LYS A 29 47.35 50.25 -10.79
N ASN A 30 48.51 49.65 -10.53
CA ASN A 30 48.87 48.65 -9.54
C ASN A 30 49.16 49.21 -8.12
N GLN A 31 49.34 48.27 -7.18
CA GLN A 31 50.10 48.29 -5.91
C GLN A 31 49.38 48.78 -4.64
N ASP A 32 49.54 48.18 -3.46
CA ASP A 32 50.01 46.87 -3.00
C ASP A 32 49.81 46.83 -1.46
N ASN A 33 49.95 45.63 -0.89
CA ASN A 33 50.43 45.27 0.46
C ASN A 33 49.49 44.85 1.62
N LEU A 34 49.61 43.52 1.88
CA LEU A 34 49.82 42.79 3.16
C LEU A 34 48.60 42.28 3.97
N PRO A 35 48.71 41.12 4.68
CA PRO A 35 49.56 39.94 4.44
C PRO A 35 48.83 38.58 4.54
N ALA A 36 49.50 37.55 4.03
CA ALA A 36 49.22 36.13 4.21
C ALA A 36 49.52 35.62 5.64
N ALA A 37 48.75 34.65 6.13
CA ALA A 37 49.25 33.58 7.00
C ALA A 37 48.25 32.40 7.13
N ALA A 38 48.76 31.21 6.81
CA ALA A 38 48.35 29.87 7.26
C ALA A 38 47.03 29.27 6.73
N ALA A 39 47.16 28.68 5.54
CA ALA A 39 46.57 27.37 5.29
C ALA A 39 47.33 26.32 6.13
N GLU A 40 46.61 25.54 6.93
CA GLU A 40 47.02 24.18 7.28
C GLU A 40 46.15 23.22 6.48
N GLU A 41 46.74 22.64 5.43
CA GLU A 41 46.32 21.35 4.92
C GLU A 41 46.57 20.29 6.00
N GLY A 42 45.53 19.57 6.36
CA GLY A 42 45.61 18.31 7.11
C GLY A 42 45.11 17.18 6.21
N GLU A 43 46.05 16.47 5.59
CA GLU A 43 45.85 15.20 4.90
C GLU A 43 45.21 14.14 5.82
N GLY A 44 44.45 13.23 5.20
CA GLY A 44 44.30 11.85 5.69
C GLY A 44 43.18 11.57 6.69
N ALA A 45 42.02 11.11 6.19
CA ALA A 45 41.20 10.15 6.92
C ALA A 45 40.43 9.23 5.95
N ALA A 46 41.04 8.07 5.72
CA ALA A 46 40.49 6.91 5.05
C ALA A 46 39.16 6.41 5.68
N GLY A 47 38.34 5.71 4.89
CA GLY A 47 37.36 4.71 5.34
C GLY A 47 36.52 5.06 6.59
N GLY A 48 35.63 6.04 6.51
CA GLY A 48 34.84 6.50 7.66
C GLY A 48 33.46 5.84 7.81
N VAL A 49 33.06 5.55 9.06
CA VAL A 49 31.79 5.01 9.60
C VAL A 49 30.48 5.70 9.10
N TYR A 50 30.61 6.71 8.23
CA TYR A 50 29.55 7.62 7.80
C TYR A 50 29.55 7.83 6.27
N ARG A 51 29.84 6.77 5.50
CA ARG A 51 30.04 6.86 4.04
C ARG A 51 28.84 7.48 3.30
N TYR A 52 27.61 7.25 3.77
CA TYR A 52 26.37 7.84 3.23
C TYR A 52 26.27 9.38 3.36
N ILE A 53 27.19 10.02 4.09
CA ILE A 53 27.22 11.48 4.30
C ILE A 53 28.04 12.19 3.22
N LYS A 54 28.85 11.47 2.44
CA LYS A 54 29.66 12.04 1.36
C LYS A 54 29.14 11.59 0.00
N ASP A 55 28.12 12.31 -0.47
CA ASP A 55 27.77 12.52 -1.88
C ASP A 55 26.71 13.65 -1.89
N ASP A 56 26.53 14.36 -3.01
CA ASP A 56 25.57 15.47 -3.22
C ASP A 56 24.07 15.07 -3.09
N LEU A 57 23.79 14.04 -2.30
CA LEU A 57 22.49 13.44 -2.03
C LEU A 57 21.93 13.93 -0.69
N PHE A 58 20.73 14.52 -0.72
CA PHE A 58 20.02 14.92 0.49
C PHE A 58 19.71 13.68 1.36
N THR A 59 20.38 13.53 2.51
CA THR A 59 19.99 12.57 3.54
C THR A 59 19.35 13.29 4.72
N SER A 60 18.25 12.74 5.23
CA SER A 60 17.51 13.31 6.38
C SER A 60 18.30 13.34 7.71
N GLU A 61 19.52 12.83 7.69
CA GLU A 61 20.48 12.81 8.81
C GLU A 61 21.50 13.96 8.74
N ILE A 62 21.78 14.55 7.56
CA ILE A 62 22.77 15.63 7.39
C ILE A 62 22.26 16.97 7.98
N PHE A 63 20.98 17.28 7.79
CA PHE A 63 20.37 18.53 8.25
C PHE A 63 19.44 18.33 9.45
N LYS A 64 19.90 17.56 10.44
CA LYS A 64 19.11 17.13 11.59
C LYS A 64 19.65 17.74 12.89
N VAL A 65 18.73 18.28 13.69
CA VAL A 65 19.02 18.79 15.04
C VAL A 65 18.23 18.03 16.08
N GLU A 66 18.75 18.01 17.28
CA GLU A 66 18.08 17.52 18.48
C GLU A 66 17.67 18.71 19.34
N ILE A 67 16.37 18.87 19.56
CA ILE A 67 15.81 19.87 20.50
C ILE A 67 15.52 19.14 21.81
N GLN A 68 16.25 19.50 22.86
CA GLN A 68 16.15 18.94 24.21
C GLN A 68 15.38 19.88 25.16
N ASN A 69 14.98 19.34 26.31
CA ASN A 69 14.25 20.04 27.38
C ASN A 69 12.84 20.50 26.97
N LEU A 70 12.17 19.72 26.12
CA LEU A 70 10.78 19.97 25.73
C LEU A 70 9.84 19.80 26.94
N PRO A 71 8.84 20.68 27.13
CA PRO A 71 7.82 20.51 28.16
C PRO A 71 7.14 19.13 28.14
N LYS A 72 6.82 18.60 29.33
CA LYS A 72 6.12 17.31 29.46
C LYS A 72 4.73 17.41 28.80
N TYR A 73 4.33 16.36 28.07
CA TYR A 73 3.04 16.24 27.37
C TYR A 73 2.83 17.15 26.14
N ILE A 74 3.87 17.33 25.31
CA ILE A 74 3.74 18.02 24.01
C ILE A 74 3.32 17.06 22.90
N GLY A 75 2.37 17.47 22.07
CA GLY A 75 2.03 16.80 20.82
C GLY A 75 2.86 17.30 19.64
N PHE A 76 2.93 16.49 18.57
CA PHE A 76 3.58 16.86 17.30
C PHE A 76 3.11 18.24 16.77
N ASN A 77 1.80 18.49 16.81
CA ASN A 77 1.20 19.72 16.30
C ASN A 77 1.60 20.96 17.11
N ASP A 78 1.86 20.82 18.40
CA ASP A 78 2.25 21.94 19.26
C ASP A 78 3.69 22.37 18.96
N LEU A 79 4.60 21.41 18.79
CA LEU A 79 5.98 21.68 18.39
C LEU A 79 6.06 22.26 16.97
N LYS A 80 5.26 21.75 16.02
CA LYS A 80 5.20 22.30 14.66
C LYS A 80 4.70 23.75 14.66
N LYS A 81 3.64 24.07 15.43
CA LYS A 81 3.13 25.44 15.57
C LYS A 81 4.14 26.37 16.24
N PHE A 82 4.83 25.89 17.27
CA PHE A 82 5.90 26.64 17.95
C PHE A 82 7.02 27.00 16.97
N LEU A 83 7.58 26.02 16.25
CA LEU A 83 8.66 26.27 15.29
C LEU A 83 8.23 27.22 14.17
N ASN A 84 7.04 27.02 13.59
CA ASN A 84 6.53 27.89 12.54
C ASN A 84 6.32 29.33 13.02
N LYS A 85 5.85 29.53 14.27
CA LYS A 85 5.69 30.86 14.87
C LYS A 85 7.03 31.62 14.97
N HIS A 86 8.14 30.90 15.11
CA HIS A 86 9.48 31.46 15.17
C HIS A 86 10.20 31.45 13.80
N GLY A 87 9.45 31.30 12.69
CA GLY A 87 10.00 31.39 11.33
C GLY A 87 10.88 30.20 10.93
N ILE A 88 10.63 29.04 11.55
CA ILE A 88 11.38 27.79 11.33
C ILE A 88 10.42 26.76 10.73
N ASN A 89 10.74 26.29 9.53
CA ASN A 89 9.91 25.35 8.78
C ASN A 89 10.55 23.95 8.80
N PRO A 90 10.14 23.05 9.71
CA PRO A 90 10.71 21.71 9.77
C PRO A 90 10.22 20.83 8.61
N HIS A 91 11.13 20.10 7.97
CA HIS A 91 10.82 19.10 6.96
C HIS A 91 10.24 17.82 7.60
N LYS A 92 10.83 17.39 8.72
CA LYS A 92 10.37 16.23 9.48
C LYS A 92 10.59 16.45 10.98
N ILE A 93 9.61 16.08 11.81
CA ILE A 93 9.72 16.13 13.26
C ILE A 93 9.48 14.72 13.81
N LYS A 94 10.40 14.23 14.64
CA LYS A 94 10.24 12.99 15.40
C LYS A 94 10.31 13.30 16.89
N LEU A 95 9.15 13.27 17.54
CA LEU A 95 9.00 13.63 18.95
C LEU A 95 9.16 12.41 19.86
N PHE A 96 9.97 12.53 20.90
CA PHE A 96 10.12 11.54 21.95
C PHE A 96 9.59 12.12 23.26
N SER A 97 8.25 12.18 23.36
CA SER A 97 7.54 12.82 24.48
C SER A 97 7.91 12.23 25.86
N LYS A 98 8.24 10.94 25.92
CA LYS A 98 8.74 10.28 27.16
C LYS A 98 10.15 10.71 27.57
N GLN A 99 10.96 11.17 26.62
CA GLN A 99 12.38 11.52 26.82
C GLN A 99 12.65 13.03 26.71
N MET A 100 11.60 13.86 26.57
CA MET A 100 11.68 15.33 26.57
C MET A 100 12.63 15.92 25.51
N PHE A 101 12.80 15.23 24.38
CA PHE A 101 13.51 15.75 23.22
C PHE A 101 12.80 15.40 21.90
N ALA A 102 13.17 16.09 20.83
CA ALA A 102 12.71 15.80 19.47
C ALA A 102 13.86 15.93 18.48
N PHE A 103 13.86 15.07 17.46
CA PHE A 103 14.68 15.28 16.28
C PHE A 103 13.90 16.08 15.24
N VAL A 104 14.53 17.11 14.71
CA VAL A 104 13.96 17.97 13.66
C VAL A 104 14.92 17.97 12.48
N THR A 105 14.41 17.63 11.29
CA THR A 105 15.16 17.62 10.03
C THR A 105 14.74 18.82 9.18
N PHE A 106 15.69 19.45 8.52
CA PHE A 106 15.52 20.60 7.62
C PHE A 106 15.90 20.25 6.18
N LYS A 107 15.51 21.10 5.22
CA LYS A 107 15.78 20.85 3.80
C LYS A 107 17.20 21.23 3.37
N ASN A 108 17.83 22.15 4.09
CA ASN A 108 19.18 22.61 3.79
C ASN A 108 19.92 23.04 5.07
N GLN A 109 21.21 23.34 4.91
CA GLN A 109 22.10 23.78 5.98
C GLN A 109 21.66 25.11 6.61
N GLU A 110 21.22 26.06 5.79
CA GLU A 110 20.82 27.39 6.25
C GLU A 110 19.61 27.34 7.19
N GLU A 111 18.59 26.55 6.86
CA GLU A 111 17.40 26.35 7.72
C GLU A 111 17.76 25.67 9.03
N ARG A 112 18.67 24.69 8.99
CA ARG A 112 19.19 24.00 10.19
C ARG A 112 19.93 24.99 11.10
N ASP A 113 20.83 25.78 10.54
CA ASP A 113 21.66 26.72 11.30
C ASP A 113 20.83 27.90 11.83
N LYS A 114 19.82 28.33 11.07
CA LYS A 114 18.79 29.26 11.53
C LYS A 114 18.01 28.69 12.71
N ALA A 115 17.59 27.42 12.66
CA ALA A 115 16.89 26.78 13.76
C ALA A 115 17.78 26.60 15.01
N MET A 116 19.07 26.27 14.83
CA MET A 116 20.05 26.19 15.91
C MET A 116 20.19 27.54 16.62
N LYS A 117 20.41 28.62 15.87
CA LYS A 117 20.56 29.98 16.44
C LYS A 117 19.28 30.50 17.08
N ALA A 118 18.14 30.27 16.44
CA ALA A 118 16.88 30.85 16.88
C ALA A 118 16.27 30.10 18.06
N VAL A 119 16.36 28.77 18.12
CA VAL A 119 15.64 27.95 19.14
C VAL A 119 16.49 27.65 20.37
N HIS A 120 17.81 27.62 20.23
CA HIS A 120 18.69 27.42 21.38
C HIS A 120 18.56 28.60 22.36
N GLY A 121 18.25 28.30 23.63
CA GLY A 121 18.07 29.32 24.67
C GLY A 121 16.66 29.92 24.74
N MET A 122 15.73 29.56 23.86
CA MET A 122 14.36 30.04 23.95
C MET A 122 13.59 29.41 25.12
N GLN A 123 12.84 30.24 25.84
CA GLN A 123 11.97 29.78 26.92
C GLN A 123 10.60 29.39 26.35
N TRP A 124 10.23 28.12 26.50
CA TRP A 124 8.92 27.61 26.15
C TRP A 124 8.27 26.90 27.34
N LYS A 125 7.11 27.40 27.78
CA LYS A 125 6.37 26.89 28.97
C LYS A 125 7.30 26.68 30.19
N SER A 126 8.10 27.70 30.50
CA SER A 126 9.04 27.70 31.63
C SER A 126 10.21 26.71 31.52
N LYS A 127 10.53 26.23 30.32
CA LYS A 127 11.74 25.45 30.03
C LYS A 127 12.59 26.16 28.99
N VAL A 128 13.89 26.25 29.23
CA VAL A 128 14.86 26.75 28.25
C VAL A 128 15.25 25.61 27.33
N LEU A 129 14.94 25.74 26.04
CA LEU A 129 15.23 24.73 25.04
C LEU A 129 16.73 24.71 24.72
N SER A 130 17.29 23.52 24.57
CA SER A 130 18.67 23.34 24.10
C SER A 130 18.62 22.66 22.74
N VAL A 131 19.26 23.24 21.73
CA VAL A 131 19.37 22.64 20.40
C VAL A 131 20.81 22.24 20.13
N ARG A 132 21.00 21.01 19.67
CA ARG A 132 22.31 20.44 19.32
C ARG A 132 22.25 19.79 17.94
N LEU A 133 23.38 19.71 17.25
CA LEU A 133 23.49 18.87 16.06
C LEU A 133 23.20 17.42 16.44
N ALA A 134 22.32 16.76 15.69
CA ALA A 134 22.04 15.35 15.94
C ALA A 134 23.27 14.54 15.50
N LYS A 135 23.77 13.65 16.38
CA LYS A 135 24.82 12.72 15.99
C LYS A 135 24.26 11.80 14.89
N PRO A 136 24.90 11.70 13.72
CA PRO A 136 24.48 10.76 12.69
C PRO A 136 24.54 9.35 13.28
N LYS A 137 23.52 8.53 12.98
CA LYS A 137 23.57 7.13 13.38
C LYS A 137 24.67 6.44 12.56
N ALA A 138 25.59 5.77 13.26
CA ALA A 138 26.52 4.87 12.61
C ALA A 138 25.73 3.79 11.86
N ASP A 139 26.18 3.48 10.65
CA ASP A 139 25.56 2.47 9.82
C ASP A 139 25.59 1.09 10.53
N PRO A 140 24.43 0.45 10.81
CA PRO A 140 24.38 -0.86 11.42
C PRO A 140 25.16 -1.93 10.62
N ILE A 141 25.30 -1.73 9.30
CA ILE A 141 25.88 -2.69 8.36
C ILE A 141 27.41 -2.57 8.30
N LEU A 142 27.98 -1.39 8.54
CA LEU A 142 29.44 -1.25 8.71
C LEU A 142 29.96 -1.92 9.99
N LYS A 143 29.14 -1.99 11.05
CA LYS A 143 29.46 -2.83 12.22
C LYS A 143 29.56 -4.30 11.83
N LYS A 144 28.65 -4.76 10.98
CA LYS A 144 28.63 -6.14 10.48
C LYS A 144 29.86 -6.44 9.61
N ARG A 145 30.22 -5.54 8.67
CA ARG A 145 31.42 -5.68 7.83
C ARG A 145 32.73 -5.65 8.62
N LYS A 146 32.84 -4.82 9.67
CA LYS A 146 34.03 -4.81 10.54
C LYS A 146 34.15 -6.09 11.36
N LEU A 147 33.03 -6.64 11.82
CA LEU A 147 33.01 -7.93 12.52
C LEU A 147 33.40 -9.08 11.57
N GLU A 148 33.01 -9.02 10.30
CA GLU A 148 33.41 -10.00 9.27
C GLU A 148 34.91 -9.87 8.90
N GLU A 149 35.45 -8.65 8.77
CA GLU A 149 36.88 -8.40 8.54
C GLU A 149 37.77 -8.82 9.73
N GLU A 150 37.27 -8.73 10.98
CA GLU A 150 37.98 -9.18 12.18
C GLU A 150 38.02 -10.72 12.33
N VAL A 151 37.13 -11.45 11.65
CA VAL A 151 37.08 -12.93 11.69
C VAL A 151 38.04 -13.56 10.66
N GLU A 152 38.34 -12.89 9.55
CA GLU A 152 39.27 -13.40 8.52
C GLU A 152 40.76 -13.17 8.85
N GLY A 153 41.09 -12.30 9.81
CA GLY A 153 42.47 -11.90 10.15
C GLY A 153 43.00 -12.44 11.47
N GLY A 154 43.20 -13.75 11.62
CA GLY A 154 43.71 -14.34 12.87
C GLY A 154 45.25 -14.28 13.06
N GLN A 155 45.72 -13.78 14.21
CA GLN A 155 46.80 -14.41 15.02
C GLN A 155 46.73 -14.01 16.51
N PRO A 156 47.13 -14.90 17.46
CA PRO A 156 46.76 -14.80 18.88
C PRO A 156 47.81 -14.08 19.76
N GLY A 157 47.34 -13.16 20.63
CA GLY A 157 48.17 -12.45 21.60
C GLY A 157 47.60 -12.51 23.03
N THR A 158 48.43 -12.93 23.98
CA THR A 158 48.12 -13.32 25.36
C THR A 158 47.85 -12.18 26.39
N LYS A 159 46.85 -12.44 27.25
CA LYS A 159 46.66 -12.09 28.69
C LYS A 159 46.56 -10.61 29.15
N ARG A 160 45.40 -10.23 29.70
CA ARG A 160 45.11 -10.23 31.18
C ARG A 160 43.64 -9.91 31.50
N ALA A 161 43.20 -10.42 32.65
CA ALA A 161 41.83 -10.59 33.11
C ALA A 161 41.24 -9.41 33.89
N ALA A 162 39.92 -9.22 33.81
CA ALA A 162 38.99 -9.13 34.95
C ALA A 162 37.61 -8.60 34.50
N GLY A 163 36.53 -9.26 34.96
CA GLY A 163 35.18 -8.68 34.99
C GLY A 163 34.18 -9.30 34.02
N SER A 164 33.52 -10.35 34.49
CA SER A 164 32.35 -11.00 33.88
C SER A 164 31.22 -10.02 33.54
N GLN A 165 31.00 -9.79 32.25
CA GLN A 165 29.67 -9.59 31.66
C GLN A 165 29.66 -10.38 30.35
N GLU A 166 28.76 -11.35 30.27
CA GLU A 166 28.53 -12.20 29.10
C GLU A 166 28.33 -11.32 27.87
N VAL A 167 29.33 -11.31 27.00
CA VAL A 167 29.18 -10.80 25.64
C VAL A 167 28.50 -11.93 24.87
N GLU A 168 27.19 -11.83 24.69
CA GLU A 168 26.50 -12.57 23.63
C GLU A 168 27.18 -12.18 22.31
N GLU A 169 28.04 -13.07 21.81
CA GLU A 169 28.48 -13.07 20.42
C GLU A 169 27.21 -13.06 19.56
N ASN A 170 26.97 -11.96 18.84
CA ASN A 170 25.90 -11.88 17.83
C ASN A 170 26.33 -12.72 16.62
N LEU A 171 26.33 -14.05 16.78
CA LEU A 171 26.26 -14.98 15.66
C LEU A 171 24.91 -14.74 14.99
N GLU A 172 24.91 -14.30 13.73
CA GLU A 172 23.67 -14.25 12.95
C GLU A 172 22.99 -15.62 13.02
N GLU A 173 21.70 -15.62 13.37
CA GLU A 173 20.93 -16.86 13.43
C GLU A 173 21.13 -17.64 12.12
N PRO A 174 21.51 -18.92 12.18
CA PRO A 174 21.60 -19.79 11.01
C PRO A 174 20.39 -19.65 10.09
N LEU A 175 20.61 -19.71 8.77
CA LEU A 175 19.58 -19.50 7.74
C LEU A 175 18.33 -20.36 7.97
N ASN A 176 18.51 -21.61 8.36
CA ASN A 176 17.42 -22.52 8.71
C ASN A 176 16.58 -22.02 9.89
N ILE A 177 17.18 -21.36 10.88
CA ILE A 177 16.50 -20.73 12.01
C ILE A 177 15.78 -19.46 11.59
N GLN A 178 16.39 -18.61 10.74
CA GLN A 178 15.71 -17.43 10.20
C GLN A 178 14.48 -17.81 9.36
N ILE A 179 14.61 -18.82 8.50
CA ILE A 179 13.51 -19.39 7.71
C ILE A 179 12.46 -19.99 8.65
N ALA A 180 12.87 -20.81 9.63
CA ALA A 180 11.94 -21.40 10.60
C ALA A 180 11.19 -20.33 11.40
N ASN A 181 11.85 -19.26 11.84
CA ASN A 181 11.22 -18.15 12.57
C ASN A 181 10.22 -17.39 11.68
N ALA A 182 10.54 -17.18 10.41
CA ALA A 182 9.63 -16.57 9.45
C ALA A 182 8.40 -17.45 9.16
N VAL A 183 8.57 -18.77 9.09
CA VAL A 183 7.51 -19.75 8.83
C VAL A 183 6.67 -20.03 10.08
N ALA A 184 7.28 -20.14 11.26
CA ALA A 184 6.62 -20.48 12.53
C ALA A 184 5.68 -19.37 13.02
N GLN A 185 5.92 -18.11 12.65
CA GLN A 185 4.97 -17.01 12.90
C GLN A 185 3.62 -17.18 12.17
N VAL A 186 3.51 -18.18 11.28
CA VAL A 186 2.45 -18.31 10.31
C VAL A 186 1.77 -19.69 10.32
N GLY A 187 2.03 -20.49 11.36
CA GLY A 187 1.42 -21.82 11.53
C GLY A 187 -0.10 -21.81 11.33
N SER A 188 -0.59 -22.79 10.56
CA SER A 188 -1.97 -22.91 10.05
C SER A 188 -3.07 -22.93 11.12
N ASP A 189 -2.72 -23.22 12.38
CA ASP A 189 -3.68 -23.44 13.48
C ASP A 189 -4.09 -22.15 14.23
N HIS A 190 -3.66 -20.97 13.76
CA HIS A 190 -3.87 -19.71 14.48
C HIS A 190 -4.57 -18.60 13.69
N LYS A 191 -5.40 -18.94 12.68
CA LYS A 191 -6.31 -17.95 12.09
C LYS A 191 -7.42 -17.59 13.07
N THR A 192 -7.19 -16.53 13.82
CA THR A 192 -8.20 -15.93 14.68
C THR A 192 -9.09 -15.00 13.87
N HIS A 193 -10.37 -14.95 14.21
CA HIS A 193 -11.29 -13.97 13.64
C HIS A 193 -10.73 -12.54 13.73
N PRO A 194 -11.05 -11.68 12.75
CA PRO A 194 -10.75 -10.25 12.84
C PRO A 194 -11.28 -9.69 14.16
N ASN A 195 -10.48 -8.87 14.85
CA ASN A 195 -10.84 -8.24 16.13
C ASN A 195 -12.01 -7.24 15.98
N LEU A 196 -13.24 -7.75 15.84
CA LEU A 196 -14.50 -7.02 15.94
C LEU A 196 -15.05 -7.04 17.39
N SER A 197 -14.14 -7.14 18.36
CA SER A 197 -14.42 -7.47 19.76
C SER A 197 -15.17 -6.38 20.53
N ALA A 198 -15.34 -6.58 21.85
CA ALA A 198 -16.04 -5.69 22.79
C ALA A 198 -15.70 -4.18 22.64
N GLY A 199 -14.49 -3.83 22.19
CA GLY A 199 -14.14 -2.44 21.91
C GLY A 199 -15.01 -1.78 20.83
N PHE A 200 -15.42 -2.52 19.79
CA PHE A 200 -16.30 -2.00 18.75
C PHE A 200 -17.71 -1.72 19.30
N PHE A 201 -18.22 -2.60 20.15
CA PHE A 201 -19.48 -2.40 20.88
C PHE A 201 -19.45 -1.10 21.70
N GLU A 202 -18.40 -0.92 22.51
CA GLU A 202 -18.23 0.25 23.39
C GLU A 202 -18.13 1.54 22.57
N GLU A 203 -17.37 1.51 21.48
CA GLU A 203 -17.23 2.66 20.57
C GLU A 203 -18.55 3.04 19.91
N ILE A 204 -19.36 2.09 19.44
CA ILE A 204 -20.70 2.42 18.92
C ILE A 204 -21.56 3.05 20.02
N GLY A 205 -21.59 2.46 21.23
CA GLY A 205 -22.38 2.98 22.34
C GLY A 205 -21.98 4.39 22.78
N ASN A 206 -20.68 4.68 22.80
CA ASN A 206 -20.13 5.99 23.13
C ASN A 206 -20.50 7.05 22.07
N ASN A 207 -20.54 6.65 20.80
CA ASN A 207 -20.81 7.53 19.67
C ASN A 207 -22.30 7.60 19.27
N ASN A 208 -23.14 6.69 19.77
CA ASN A 208 -24.58 6.64 19.52
C ASN A 208 -25.35 6.03 20.70
N LYS A 209 -25.65 6.87 21.71
CA LYS A 209 -26.38 6.46 22.91
C LYS A 209 -27.78 5.89 22.60
N ALA A 210 -28.41 6.29 21.51
CA ALA A 210 -29.73 5.78 21.10
C ALA A 210 -29.68 4.30 20.67
N MET A 211 -28.50 3.78 20.31
CA MET A 211 -28.33 2.36 19.97
C MET A 211 -28.05 1.48 21.18
N LEU A 212 -27.81 2.04 22.38
CA LEU A 212 -27.47 1.25 23.58
C LEU A 212 -28.49 0.15 23.89
N PRO A 213 -29.82 0.39 23.87
CA PRO A 213 -30.80 -0.68 24.14
C PRO A 213 -30.69 -1.84 23.14
N TRP A 214 -30.55 -1.53 21.85
CA TRP A 214 -30.38 -2.54 20.81
C TRP A 214 -29.05 -3.30 20.99
N LEU A 215 -27.97 -2.57 21.26
CA LEU A 215 -26.64 -3.12 21.50
C LEU A 215 -26.65 -4.10 22.68
N PHE A 216 -27.24 -3.76 23.83
CA PHE A 216 -27.30 -4.68 24.98
C PHE A 216 -27.98 -6.01 24.63
N VAL A 217 -29.08 -5.98 23.87
CA VAL A 217 -29.73 -7.19 23.37
C VAL A 217 -28.79 -8.00 22.45
N GLN A 218 -28.04 -7.35 21.56
CA GLN A 218 -27.06 -8.05 20.72
C GLN A 218 -25.93 -8.66 21.56
N LYS A 219 -25.45 -7.94 22.58
CA LYS A 219 -24.37 -8.37 23.46
C LYS A 219 -24.71 -9.67 24.19
N GLU A 220 -25.94 -9.78 24.69
CA GLU A 220 -26.44 -10.99 25.34
C GLU A 220 -26.62 -12.12 24.32
N LYS A 221 -27.17 -11.81 23.14
CA LYS A 221 -27.45 -12.80 22.09
C LYS A 221 -26.19 -13.38 21.44
N PHE A 222 -25.14 -12.57 21.28
CA PHE A 222 -23.96 -12.91 20.47
C PHE A 222 -22.66 -12.86 21.27
N ASN A 223 -22.71 -13.31 22.52
CA ASN A 223 -21.53 -13.50 23.38
C ASN A 223 -20.57 -12.29 23.39
N LYS A 224 -21.11 -11.11 23.72
CA LYS A 224 -20.40 -9.82 23.78
C LYS A 224 -20.07 -9.15 22.44
N MET A 225 -20.61 -9.64 21.32
CA MET A 225 -20.47 -9.01 20.00
C MET A 225 -21.69 -8.15 19.64
N CYS A 226 -21.53 -7.22 18.69
CA CYS A 226 -22.62 -6.36 18.21
C CYS A 226 -23.51 -7.01 17.14
N CYS A 227 -23.08 -8.12 16.56
CA CYS A 227 -23.75 -8.87 15.50
C CYS A 227 -23.20 -10.31 15.47
N PRO A 228 -23.89 -11.29 14.87
CA PRO A 228 -23.35 -12.63 14.72
C PRO A 228 -22.07 -12.59 13.86
N LEU A 229 -21.06 -13.32 14.34
CA LEU A 229 -19.81 -13.56 13.64
C LEU A 229 -19.85 -14.98 13.11
N GLU A 230 -20.03 -15.12 11.80
CA GLU A 230 -20.02 -16.43 11.14
C GLU A 230 -18.60 -16.99 11.06
N ALA A 231 -18.47 -18.31 10.99
CA ALA A 231 -17.19 -19.00 10.87
C ALA A 231 -16.39 -18.52 9.65
N ILE A 232 -15.06 -18.59 9.75
CA ILE A 232 -14.18 -18.26 8.62
C ILE A 232 -14.46 -19.23 7.49
N ARG A 233 -14.83 -18.74 6.29
CA ARG A 233 -14.94 -19.57 5.10
C ARG A 233 -13.54 -19.90 4.59
N PRO A 234 -13.17 -21.18 4.47
CA PRO A 234 -11.83 -21.57 4.03
C PRO A 234 -11.62 -21.25 2.55
N SER A 235 -10.34 -21.12 2.17
CA SER A 235 -9.98 -21.08 0.76
C SER A 235 -10.24 -22.46 0.12
N PRO A 236 -10.82 -22.54 -1.08
CA PRO A 236 -10.94 -23.81 -1.79
C PRO A 236 -9.58 -24.42 -2.17
N VAL A 237 -8.54 -23.60 -2.31
CA VAL A 237 -7.19 -24.03 -2.72
C VAL A 237 -6.16 -23.46 -1.76
N LEU A 238 -5.36 -24.34 -1.14
CA LEU A 238 -4.40 -23.99 -0.08
C LEU A 238 -2.96 -23.85 -0.57
N THR A 239 -2.64 -24.37 -1.76
CA THR A 239 -1.30 -24.42 -2.35
C THR A 239 -1.36 -23.88 -3.78
N GLU A 240 -0.30 -23.25 -4.26
CA GLU A 240 -0.19 -22.69 -5.62
C GLU A 240 -1.37 -21.77 -6.01
N TYR A 241 -2.04 -21.19 -5.02
CA TYR A 241 -3.24 -20.38 -5.22
C TYR A 241 -2.92 -18.97 -5.73
N ARG A 242 -1.68 -18.50 -5.54
CA ARG A 242 -1.33 -17.09 -5.71
C ARG A 242 -1.08 -16.79 -7.18
N ASN A 243 -1.97 -15.98 -7.76
CA ASN A 243 -1.95 -15.62 -9.18
C ASN A 243 -1.15 -14.34 -9.49
N LYS A 244 -0.64 -13.63 -8.46
CA LYS A 244 0.28 -12.49 -8.58
C LYS A 244 1.36 -12.56 -7.51
N CYS A 245 2.62 -12.63 -7.93
CA CYS A 245 3.79 -12.63 -7.07
C CYS A 245 4.74 -11.50 -7.45
N GLU A 246 5.28 -10.83 -6.43
CA GLU A 246 6.29 -9.77 -6.58
C GLU A 246 7.58 -10.27 -5.94
N PHE A 247 8.61 -10.46 -6.75
CA PHE A 247 9.91 -11.01 -6.38
C PHE A 247 10.96 -9.92 -6.39
N VAL A 248 11.70 -9.78 -5.30
CA VAL A 248 12.84 -8.87 -5.21
C VAL A 248 14.07 -9.54 -5.82
N ILE A 249 14.95 -8.75 -6.39
CA ILE A 249 16.22 -9.20 -6.95
C ILE A 249 17.35 -8.70 -6.04
N GLY A 250 18.25 -9.59 -5.63
CA GLY A 250 19.34 -9.25 -4.72
C GLY A 250 20.33 -10.39 -4.55
N VAL A 251 21.21 -10.27 -3.55
CA VAL A 251 22.16 -11.33 -3.20
C VAL A 251 21.42 -12.45 -2.48
N GLY A 252 21.69 -13.69 -2.90
CA GLY A 252 21.13 -14.91 -2.35
C GLY A 252 21.60 -15.17 -0.93
N ALA A 253 20.81 -15.93 -0.16
CA ALA A 253 21.23 -16.40 1.17
C ALA A 253 22.41 -17.40 1.12
N ASP A 254 22.66 -17.97 -0.05
CA ASP A 254 23.82 -18.79 -0.41
C ASP A 254 25.04 -17.95 -0.86
N GLY A 255 24.90 -16.63 -0.93
CA GLY A 255 25.93 -15.70 -1.41
C GLY A 255 25.90 -15.47 -2.93
N GLU A 256 25.03 -16.16 -3.67
CA GLU A 256 24.94 -16.02 -5.12
C GLU A 256 24.32 -14.69 -5.53
N ASP A 257 24.99 -13.93 -6.40
CA ASP A 257 24.45 -12.68 -6.91
C ASP A 257 23.25 -12.90 -7.86
N LYS A 258 22.40 -11.87 -7.99
CA LYS A 258 21.23 -11.84 -8.87
C LYS A 258 20.25 -12.99 -8.61
N THR A 259 20.00 -13.26 -7.34
CA THR A 259 18.94 -14.18 -6.91
C THR A 259 17.59 -13.48 -6.97
N VAL A 260 16.60 -14.15 -7.55
CA VAL A 260 15.22 -13.64 -7.73
C VAL A 260 14.30 -14.39 -6.77
N GLY A 261 13.63 -13.67 -5.88
CA GLY A 261 12.75 -14.34 -4.92
C GLY A 261 12.21 -13.45 -3.81
N PHE A 262 12.09 -13.99 -2.60
CA PHE A 262 11.58 -13.27 -1.44
C PHE A 262 12.71 -12.88 -0.50
N ARG A 263 12.63 -11.68 0.09
CA ARG A 263 13.59 -11.24 1.09
C ARG A 263 13.27 -11.87 2.45
N LEU A 264 14.27 -12.45 3.12
CA LEU A 264 14.10 -13.10 4.44
C LEU A 264 13.75 -12.13 5.57
N GLY A 265 14.29 -10.92 5.51
CA GLY A 265 14.15 -9.91 6.57
C GLY A 265 13.38 -8.67 6.14
N LYS A 266 13.16 -7.76 7.09
CA LYS A 266 12.93 -6.34 6.78
C LYS A 266 14.30 -5.66 6.73
N TYR A 267 14.48 -4.60 5.94
CA TYR A 267 15.72 -3.79 5.94
C TYR A 267 16.17 -3.39 7.36
N LYS A 268 15.21 -3.11 8.25
CA LYS A 268 15.48 -2.75 9.66
C LYS A 268 16.15 -3.87 10.48
N GLY A 269 16.00 -5.13 10.06
CA GLY A 269 16.57 -6.32 10.69
C GLY A 269 17.96 -6.69 10.17
N GLY A 270 18.56 -5.92 9.25
CA GLY A 270 19.93 -6.14 8.77
C GLY A 270 20.10 -7.24 7.71
N SER A 271 19.15 -8.18 7.59
CA SER A 271 19.18 -9.19 6.53
C SER A 271 18.50 -8.69 5.26
N CYS A 272 19.30 -8.52 4.20
CA CYS A 272 18.88 -8.16 2.84
C CYS A 272 18.90 -9.35 1.88
N ALA A 273 19.20 -10.56 2.37
CA ALA A 273 19.31 -11.76 1.56
C ALA A 273 17.96 -12.15 0.93
N VAL A 274 18.04 -12.60 -0.31
CA VAL A 274 16.91 -13.07 -1.13
C VAL A 274 16.96 -14.59 -1.19
N VAL A 275 15.80 -15.24 -1.09
CA VAL A 275 15.67 -16.70 -1.20
C VAL A 275 14.74 -17.04 -2.35
N SER A 276 15.16 -18.02 -3.14
CA SER A 276 14.40 -18.56 -4.26
C SER A 276 12.99 -19.02 -3.83
N PRO A 277 11.95 -18.82 -4.66
CA PRO A 277 10.61 -19.26 -4.36
C PRO A 277 10.36 -20.76 -4.65
N SER A 278 11.37 -21.54 -5.02
CA SER A 278 11.21 -22.95 -5.44
C SER A 278 10.40 -23.79 -4.45
N GLU A 279 10.69 -23.67 -3.15
CA GLU A 279 10.04 -24.41 -2.06
C GLU A 279 8.79 -23.73 -1.51
N THR A 280 8.41 -22.56 -2.03
CA THR A 280 7.25 -21.83 -1.50
C THR A 280 5.94 -22.47 -1.93
N THR A 281 5.08 -22.76 -0.95
CA THR A 281 3.83 -23.51 -1.15
C THR A 281 2.75 -22.72 -1.88
N HIS A 282 2.73 -21.39 -1.73
CA HIS A 282 1.64 -20.55 -2.25
C HIS A 282 1.89 -20.04 -3.68
N VAL A 283 3.14 -20.10 -4.17
CA VAL A 283 3.53 -19.64 -5.51
C VAL A 283 3.27 -20.76 -6.52
N SER A 284 2.64 -20.43 -7.65
CA SER A 284 2.35 -21.39 -8.71
C SER A 284 3.59 -21.95 -9.40
N SER A 285 3.49 -23.17 -9.93
CA SER A 285 4.54 -23.79 -10.73
C SER A 285 4.96 -22.90 -11.94
N GLU A 286 3.99 -22.24 -12.57
CA GLU A 286 4.17 -21.29 -13.67
C GLU A 286 5.05 -20.12 -13.24
N ALA A 287 4.74 -19.47 -12.12
CA ALA A 287 5.53 -18.35 -11.62
C ALA A 287 6.96 -18.78 -11.23
N LYS A 288 7.13 -19.98 -10.67
CA LYS A 288 8.46 -20.54 -10.35
C LYS A 288 9.31 -20.74 -11.61
N ARG A 289 8.72 -21.25 -12.71
CA ARG A 289 9.42 -21.39 -14.01
C ARG A 289 9.85 -20.04 -14.58
N VAL A 290 8.99 -19.02 -14.51
CA VAL A 290 9.33 -17.65 -14.92
C VAL A 290 10.49 -17.10 -14.09
N VAL A 291 10.46 -17.28 -12.77
CA VAL A 291 11.56 -16.84 -11.89
C VAL A 291 12.87 -17.54 -12.25
N GLN A 292 12.86 -18.86 -12.51
CA GLN A 292 14.05 -19.61 -12.89
C GLN A 292 14.63 -19.11 -14.22
N GLY A 293 13.81 -18.98 -15.26
CA GLY A 293 14.25 -18.49 -16.57
C GLY A 293 14.76 -17.04 -16.51
N PHE A 294 14.07 -16.18 -15.77
CA PHE A 294 14.52 -14.79 -15.59
C PHE A 294 15.82 -14.69 -14.77
N GLN A 295 16.00 -15.52 -13.75
CA GLN A 295 17.24 -15.57 -12.98
C GLN A 295 18.44 -16.00 -13.87
N GLN A 296 18.25 -16.98 -14.75
CA GLN A 296 19.26 -17.40 -15.72
C GLN A 296 19.62 -16.24 -16.67
N PHE A 297 18.62 -15.54 -17.20
CA PHE A 297 18.82 -14.37 -18.06
C PHE A 297 19.67 -13.27 -17.40
N ILE A 298 19.29 -12.83 -16.19
CA ILE A 298 19.98 -11.71 -15.53
C ILE A 298 21.41 -12.08 -15.10
N ARG A 299 21.68 -13.36 -14.82
CA ARG A 299 23.03 -13.85 -14.50
C ARG A 299 23.97 -13.80 -15.70
N ALA A 300 23.47 -14.01 -16.91
CA ALA A 300 24.24 -13.88 -18.14
C ALA A 300 24.52 -12.42 -18.55
N ASN A 301 23.74 -11.47 -18.02
CA ASN A 301 23.84 -10.05 -18.38
C ASN A 301 24.78 -9.27 -17.42
N PRO A 302 25.53 -8.25 -17.87
CA PRO A 302 26.45 -7.47 -17.02
C PRO A 302 25.80 -6.62 -15.92
N TYR A 303 24.50 -6.30 -15.98
CA TYR A 303 23.88 -5.37 -15.03
C TYR A 303 23.78 -5.94 -13.60
N ALA A 304 24.19 -5.15 -12.61
CA ALA A 304 24.17 -5.52 -11.19
C ALA A 304 22.77 -5.41 -10.56
N VAL A 305 22.57 -6.08 -9.42
CA VAL A 305 21.37 -5.93 -8.58
C VAL A 305 21.30 -4.53 -7.98
N TYR A 306 20.09 -3.99 -7.87
CA TYR A 306 19.88 -2.67 -7.28
C TYR A 306 20.02 -2.71 -5.76
N SER A 307 20.89 -1.86 -5.22
CA SER A 307 21.07 -1.64 -3.79
C SER A 307 20.25 -0.43 -3.34
N PRO A 308 19.22 -0.60 -2.48
CA PRO A 308 18.50 0.53 -1.90
C PRO A 308 19.32 1.36 -0.91
N GLU A 309 20.51 0.89 -0.53
CA GLU A 309 21.41 1.55 0.41
C GLU A 309 22.33 2.53 -0.31
N THR A 310 22.98 2.06 -1.39
CA THR A 310 23.89 2.89 -2.20
C THR A 310 23.16 3.58 -3.36
N TYR A 311 21.93 3.15 -3.66
CA TYR A 311 21.17 3.54 -4.86
C TYR A 311 21.85 3.12 -6.18
N GLU A 312 22.81 2.21 -6.11
CA GLU A 312 23.56 1.68 -7.24
C GLU A 312 22.92 0.41 -7.82
N GLY A 313 23.30 0.02 -9.04
CA GLY A 313 22.76 -1.15 -9.73
C GLY A 313 21.41 -0.94 -10.40
N HIS A 314 20.91 -1.99 -11.05
CA HIS A 314 19.82 -1.89 -12.01
C HIS A 314 18.64 -2.81 -11.72
N TRP A 315 18.86 -4.11 -11.54
CA TRP A 315 17.77 -5.08 -11.36
C TRP A 315 17.07 -4.90 -10.01
N ARG A 316 15.77 -4.60 -10.00
CA ARG A 316 15.04 -4.32 -8.76
C ARG A 316 14.07 -5.42 -8.36
N GLN A 317 13.17 -5.75 -9.29
CA GLN A 317 12.00 -6.56 -8.99
C GLN A 317 11.50 -7.22 -10.27
N LEU A 318 10.93 -8.41 -10.11
CA LEU A 318 10.15 -9.10 -11.11
C LEU A 318 8.75 -9.31 -10.55
N THR A 319 7.72 -8.89 -11.27
CA THR A 319 6.33 -9.25 -10.95
C THR A 319 5.86 -10.29 -11.94
N VAL A 320 5.27 -11.38 -11.45
CA VAL A 320 4.69 -12.42 -12.29
C VAL A 320 3.21 -12.56 -11.95
N ARG A 321 2.36 -12.50 -12.97
CA ARG A 321 0.95 -12.83 -12.89
C ARG A 321 0.67 -14.09 -13.70
N THR A 322 -0.15 -14.98 -13.17
CA THR A 322 -0.54 -16.24 -13.82
C THR A 322 -2.06 -16.34 -13.81
N SER A 323 -2.63 -17.08 -14.75
CA SER A 323 -4.08 -17.25 -14.86
C SER A 323 -4.48 -18.72 -14.96
N ARG A 324 -5.72 -19.06 -14.58
CA ARG A 324 -6.27 -20.42 -14.73
C ARG A 324 -6.34 -20.86 -16.20
N ILE A 325 -6.47 -19.92 -17.13
CA ILE A 325 -6.43 -20.19 -18.58
C ILE A 325 -5.00 -20.25 -19.15
N LYS A 326 -3.99 -20.46 -18.29
CA LYS A 326 -2.57 -20.66 -18.66
C LYS A 326 -1.89 -19.48 -19.37
N GLN A 327 -2.43 -18.27 -19.20
CA GLN A 327 -1.72 -17.04 -19.57
C GLN A 327 -0.79 -16.59 -18.43
N THR A 328 0.39 -16.07 -18.78
CA THR A 328 1.42 -15.65 -17.82
C THR A 328 2.01 -14.32 -18.24
N MET A 329 1.94 -13.32 -17.36
CA MET A 329 2.51 -11.99 -17.56
C MET A 329 3.71 -11.80 -16.65
N ALA A 330 4.82 -11.33 -17.21
CA ALA A 330 6.01 -10.92 -16.47
C ALA A 330 6.24 -9.42 -16.62
N ILE A 331 6.54 -8.73 -15.53
CA ILE A 331 6.81 -7.29 -15.50
C ILE A 331 8.16 -7.08 -14.81
N VAL A 332 9.12 -6.59 -15.58
CA VAL A 332 10.52 -6.42 -15.18
C VAL A 332 10.76 -4.99 -14.73
N PHE A 333 11.19 -4.79 -13.48
CA PHE A 333 11.50 -3.47 -12.94
C PHE A 333 13.01 -3.24 -12.91
N PHE A 334 13.45 -2.19 -13.62
CA PHE A 334 14.85 -1.91 -13.87
C PHE A 334 15.16 -0.43 -13.61
N ASN A 335 16.25 -0.14 -12.90
CA ASN A 335 16.73 1.22 -12.72
C ASN A 335 17.69 1.58 -13.86
N PRO A 336 17.34 2.52 -14.75
CA PRO A 336 18.19 2.88 -15.89
C PRO A 336 19.51 3.55 -15.47
N GLN A 337 19.54 4.21 -14.31
CA GLN A 337 20.69 4.98 -13.84
C GLN A 337 21.24 5.95 -14.91
N LYS A 338 22.46 5.72 -15.39
CA LYS A 338 23.17 6.54 -16.39
C LYS A 338 23.25 5.84 -17.77
N LEU A 339 22.55 4.73 -17.95
CA LEU A 339 22.52 4.02 -19.24
C LEU A 339 21.86 4.89 -20.30
N GLN A 340 22.41 4.84 -21.51
CA GLN A 340 21.82 5.50 -22.68
C GLN A 340 20.58 4.75 -23.16
N GLU A 341 19.75 5.43 -23.94
CA GLU A 341 18.51 4.85 -24.47
C GLU A 341 18.80 3.61 -25.32
N GLU A 342 19.87 3.64 -26.12
CA GLU A 342 20.28 2.53 -26.98
C GLU A 342 20.62 1.26 -26.18
N GLU A 343 21.22 1.41 -24.99
CA GLU A 343 21.54 0.29 -24.09
C GLU A 343 20.27 -0.31 -23.49
N ILE A 344 19.29 0.52 -23.16
CA ILE A 344 17.98 0.08 -22.64
C ILE A 344 17.20 -0.65 -23.75
N GLU A 345 17.18 -0.11 -24.97
CA GLU A 345 16.55 -0.75 -26.12
C GLU A 345 17.22 -2.08 -26.47
N GLU A 346 18.55 -2.15 -26.39
CA GLU A 346 19.29 -3.40 -26.58
C GLU A 346 18.94 -4.43 -25.49
N LEU A 347 18.84 -4.01 -24.22
CA LEU A 347 18.38 -4.89 -23.14
C LEU A 347 16.96 -5.42 -23.40
N LYS A 348 16.04 -4.57 -23.87
CA LYS A 348 14.66 -4.99 -24.23
C LYS A 348 14.64 -5.95 -25.42
N ARG A 349 15.48 -5.74 -26.44
CA ARG A 349 15.66 -6.69 -27.55
C ARG A 349 16.18 -8.05 -27.07
N ASN A 350 17.16 -8.04 -26.17
CA ASN A 350 17.71 -9.26 -25.60
C ASN A 350 16.68 -10.00 -24.73
N LEU A 351 15.88 -9.28 -23.94
CA LEU A 351 14.75 -9.85 -23.20
C LEU A 351 13.73 -10.49 -24.15
N HIS A 352 13.34 -9.78 -25.21
CA HIS A 352 12.43 -10.30 -26.22
C HIS A 352 12.98 -11.61 -26.81
N GLN A 353 14.19 -11.60 -27.38
CA GLN A 353 14.79 -12.76 -28.02
C GLN A 353 14.93 -13.95 -27.07
N TYR A 354 15.37 -13.71 -25.83
CA TYR A 354 15.57 -14.80 -24.86
C TYR A 354 14.26 -15.51 -24.50
N PHE A 355 13.16 -14.77 -24.33
CA PHE A 355 11.87 -15.34 -23.92
C PHE A 355 10.99 -15.81 -25.09
N THR A 356 11.30 -15.47 -26.34
CA THR A 356 10.56 -15.95 -27.53
C THR A 356 11.28 -17.05 -28.30
N GLU A 357 12.60 -16.96 -28.43
CA GLU A 357 13.43 -17.83 -29.28
C GLU A 357 14.49 -18.61 -28.48
N GLY A 358 14.97 -18.04 -27.37
CA GLY A 358 16.02 -18.64 -26.54
C GLY A 358 15.52 -19.64 -25.49
N GLU A 359 16.41 -19.99 -24.56
CA GLU A 359 16.13 -20.93 -23.46
C GLU A 359 14.99 -20.44 -22.55
N GLY A 360 14.78 -19.12 -22.46
CA GLY A 360 13.69 -18.52 -21.69
C GLY A 360 12.30 -18.88 -22.20
N LYS A 361 12.15 -19.36 -23.45
CA LYS A 361 10.86 -19.77 -24.02
C LYS A 361 10.13 -20.82 -23.17
N GLU A 362 10.86 -21.72 -22.52
CA GLU A 362 10.28 -22.77 -21.67
C GLU A 362 9.59 -22.21 -20.41
N SER A 363 9.85 -20.95 -20.05
CA SER A 363 9.16 -20.28 -18.94
C SER A 363 7.66 -20.07 -19.18
N GLY A 364 7.22 -20.07 -20.45
CA GLY A 364 5.79 -19.94 -20.81
C GLY A 364 5.22 -18.54 -20.62
N ILE A 365 6.05 -17.49 -20.70
CA ILE A 365 5.58 -16.10 -20.66
C ILE A 365 4.76 -15.81 -21.93
N THR A 366 3.54 -15.32 -21.75
CA THR A 366 2.64 -14.90 -22.84
C THR A 366 2.53 -13.39 -22.97
N SER A 367 3.01 -12.63 -21.99
CA SER A 367 3.00 -11.16 -21.96
C SER A 367 4.22 -10.66 -21.16
N LEU A 368 5.05 -9.82 -21.76
CA LEU A 368 6.27 -9.32 -21.13
C LEU A 368 6.31 -7.80 -21.17
N TYR A 369 6.54 -7.20 -19.99
CA TYR A 369 6.64 -5.76 -19.79
C TYR A 369 7.96 -5.37 -19.14
N PHE A 370 8.41 -4.16 -19.46
CA PHE A 370 9.58 -3.52 -18.87
C PHE A 370 9.17 -2.18 -18.23
N VAL A 371 9.61 -1.94 -17.01
CA VAL A 371 9.29 -0.74 -16.23
C VAL A 371 10.59 -0.08 -15.78
N ARG A 372 10.79 1.16 -16.23
CA ARG A 372 11.90 2.01 -15.78
C ARG A 372 11.56 2.57 -14.41
N MET A 373 12.30 2.14 -13.39
CA MET A 373 12.05 2.51 -12.00
C MET A 373 13.29 3.14 -11.37
N GLY A 374 13.35 4.47 -11.44
CA GLY A 374 14.41 5.31 -10.84
C GLY A 374 14.35 5.39 -9.31
N GLN A 375 15.04 6.39 -8.75
CA GLN A 375 15.00 6.65 -7.31
C GLN A 375 13.58 7.01 -6.86
N ARG A 376 13.31 6.81 -5.56
CA ARG A 376 11.97 6.90 -4.95
C ARG A 376 11.46 8.36 -4.88
N THR A 377 11.24 8.98 -6.02
CA THR A 377 10.68 10.33 -6.19
C THR A 377 9.15 10.23 -6.17
N SER A 378 8.58 9.90 -5.01
CA SER A 378 7.15 10.07 -4.66
C SER A 378 6.05 9.37 -5.50
N ALA A 379 6.30 8.91 -6.72
CA ALA A 379 5.34 8.15 -7.53
C ALA A 379 5.21 6.71 -6.99
N GLY A 380 3.98 6.19 -6.96
CA GLY A 380 3.76 4.77 -6.70
C GLY A 380 4.33 3.94 -7.85
N THR A 381 4.64 2.67 -7.61
CA THR A 381 4.97 1.72 -8.70
C THR A 381 3.86 1.60 -9.73
N GLU A 382 2.64 1.98 -9.35
CA GLU A 382 1.43 1.97 -10.18
C GLU A 382 1.31 3.17 -11.12
N ASP A 383 2.14 4.21 -10.97
CA ASP A 383 2.16 5.40 -11.83
C ASP A 383 3.29 5.36 -12.88
N LEU A 384 4.10 4.30 -12.89
CA LEU A 384 5.25 4.18 -13.78
C LEU A 384 4.82 3.60 -15.14
N PRO A 385 5.28 4.15 -16.27
CA PRO A 385 4.97 3.58 -17.58
C PRO A 385 5.41 2.12 -17.70
N CYS A 386 4.51 1.27 -18.18
CA CYS A 386 4.77 -0.10 -18.60
C CYS A 386 5.07 -0.13 -20.10
N GLU A 387 6.32 -0.42 -20.47
CA GLU A 387 6.70 -0.63 -21.87
C GLU A 387 6.45 -2.09 -22.24
N HIS A 388 5.55 -2.32 -23.18
CA HIS A 388 5.29 -3.66 -23.71
C HIS A 388 6.50 -4.13 -24.52
N VAL A 389 7.01 -5.32 -24.20
CA VAL A 389 8.17 -5.92 -24.86
C VAL A 389 7.72 -6.97 -25.87
N THR A 390 6.83 -7.89 -25.47
CA THR A 390 6.34 -8.95 -26.36
C THR A 390 5.09 -9.66 -25.83
N GLY A 391 4.42 -10.39 -26.72
CA GLY A 391 3.23 -11.18 -26.41
C GLY A 391 1.95 -10.36 -26.34
N GLU A 392 0.99 -10.81 -25.55
CA GLU A 392 -0.28 -10.13 -25.32
C GLU A 392 -0.08 -8.86 -24.47
N GLU A 393 -0.90 -7.83 -24.67
CA GLU A 393 -0.87 -6.61 -23.83
C GLU A 393 -1.56 -6.81 -22.47
N TRP A 394 -2.40 -7.83 -22.36
CA TRP A 394 -3.09 -8.17 -21.12
C TRP A 394 -3.27 -9.68 -21.03
N ILE A 395 -3.50 -10.15 -19.81
CA ILE A 395 -3.94 -11.52 -19.58
C ILE A 395 -5.42 -11.52 -19.23
N HIS A 396 -6.06 -12.68 -19.35
CA HIS A 396 -7.42 -12.90 -18.90
C HIS A 396 -7.45 -13.91 -17.78
N GLU A 397 -8.42 -13.78 -16.90
CA GLU A 397 -8.76 -14.74 -15.86
C GLU A 397 -10.25 -15.06 -15.95
N GLU A 398 -10.63 -16.25 -15.52
CA GLU A 398 -12.03 -16.61 -15.34
C GLU A 398 -12.39 -16.44 -13.87
N LEU A 399 -13.54 -15.86 -13.55
CA LEU A 399 -14.03 -15.71 -12.18
C LEU A 399 -15.55 -15.78 -12.18
N LEU A 400 -16.15 -16.68 -11.38
CA LEU A 400 -17.61 -16.90 -11.33
C LEU A 400 -18.23 -17.16 -12.72
N GLY A 401 -17.51 -17.84 -13.60
CA GLY A 401 -17.94 -18.14 -14.97
C GLY A 401 -17.95 -16.92 -15.91
N LEU A 402 -17.29 -15.82 -15.53
CA LEU A 402 -17.13 -14.60 -16.32
C LEU A 402 -15.66 -14.40 -16.67
N LYS A 403 -15.38 -13.74 -17.80
CA LYS A 403 -14.02 -13.50 -18.29
C LYS A 403 -13.57 -12.09 -17.94
N PHE A 404 -12.38 -11.96 -17.35
CA PHE A 404 -11.82 -10.66 -16.93
C PHE A 404 -10.44 -10.46 -17.54
N ARG A 405 -10.29 -9.39 -18.33
CA ARG A 405 -9.04 -8.74 -18.72
C ARG A 405 -8.34 -8.16 -17.49
N ILE A 406 -7.03 -8.35 -17.44
CA ILE A 406 -6.12 -7.88 -16.38
C ILE A 406 -4.90 -7.23 -17.03
N SER A 407 -4.81 -5.91 -16.90
CA SER A 407 -3.65 -5.11 -17.32
C SER A 407 -2.52 -5.11 -16.27
N PRO A 408 -1.28 -4.73 -16.63
CA PRO A 408 -0.10 -4.82 -15.75
C PRO A 408 -0.25 -4.15 -14.38
N HIS A 409 -0.82 -2.94 -14.32
CA HIS A 409 -1.02 -2.20 -13.06
C HIS A 409 -2.37 -2.47 -12.40
N SER A 410 -3.33 -3.04 -13.11
CA SER A 410 -4.68 -3.29 -12.60
C SER A 410 -4.67 -4.19 -11.35
N PHE A 411 -5.50 -3.88 -10.36
CA PHE A 411 -5.68 -4.77 -9.21
C PHE A 411 -6.61 -5.94 -9.57
N PHE A 412 -6.24 -7.14 -9.15
CA PHE A 412 -7.08 -8.33 -9.20
C PHE A 412 -6.80 -9.18 -7.96
N GLN A 413 -7.81 -9.87 -7.43
CA GLN A 413 -7.65 -10.65 -6.21
C GLN A 413 -6.63 -11.78 -6.42
N THR A 414 -5.69 -11.90 -5.47
CA THR A 414 -4.52 -12.77 -5.68
C THR A 414 -4.80 -14.27 -5.59
N ASN A 415 -6.02 -14.65 -5.18
CA ASN A 415 -6.48 -16.03 -5.02
C ASN A 415 -7.87 -16.14 -5.64
N THR A 416 -7.93 -16.50 -6.93
CA THR A 416 -9.19 -16.53 -7.70
C THR A 416 -10.25 -17.44 -7.05
N PRO A 417 -9.95 -18.70 -6.65
CA PRO A 417 -10.94 -19.56 -5.97
C PRO A 417 -11.50 -18.97 -4.68
N ALA A 418 -10.66 -18.33 -3.85
CA ALA A 418 -11.15 -17.71 -2.62
C ALA A 418 -11.95 -16.42 -2.88
N ALA A 419 -11.59 -15.67 -3.94
CA ALA A 419 -12.35 -14.50 -4.38
C ALA A 419 -13.76 -14.89 -4.82
N GLU A 420 -13.94 -16.04 -5.47
CA GLU A 420 -15.26 -16.57 -5.83
C GLU A 420 -16.14 -16.83 -4.60
N VAL A 421 -15.56 -17.36 -3.51
CA VAL A 421 -16.25 -17.53 -2.22
C VAL A 421 -16.63 -16.18 -1.61
N LEU A 422 -15.70 -15.21 -1.62
CA LEU A 422 -15.91 -13.86 -1.11
C LEU A 422 -17.05 -13.15 -1.86
N TYR A 423 -17.00 -13.14 -3.19
CA TYR A 423 -17.98 -12.42 -4.02
C TYR A 423 -19.35 -13.09 -4.01
N SER A 424 -19.40 -14.42 -3.91
CA SER A 424 -20.66 -15.13 -3.68
C SER A 424 -21.31 -14.71 -2.36
N ALA A 425 -20.53 -14.66 -1.26
CA ALA A 425 -21.01 -14.20 0.04
C ALA A 425 -21.49 -12.73 -0.01
N VAL A 426 -20.74 -11.85 -0.68
CA VAL A 426 -21.13 -10.44 -0.89
C VAL A 426 -22.48 -10.35 -1.62
N GLY A 427 -22.66 -11.11 -2.70
CA GLY A 427 -23.92 -11.13 -3.46
C GLY A 427 -25.10 -11.69 -2.67
N GLU A 428 -24.89 -12.78 -1.92
CA GLU A 428 -25.88 -13.35 -0.99
C GLU A 428 -26.31 -12.33 0.07
N TRP A 429 -25.36 -11.54 0.58
CA TRP A 429 -25.60 -10.60 1.67
C TRP A 429 -26.19 -9.28 1.25
N ALA A 430 -25.93 -8.86 0.01
CA ALA A 430 -26.52 -7.67 -0.57
C ALA A 430 -28.04 -7.81 -0.77
N GLN A 431 -28.58 -9.04 -0.85
CA GLN A 431 -30.00 -9.36 -1.10
C GLN A 431 -30.57 -8.54 -2.26
N LEU A 432 -29.96 -8.73 -3.43
CA LEU A 432 -30.24 -7.97 -4.63
C LEU A 432 -31.37 -8.61 -5.46
N ASP A 433 -32.08 -7.77 -6.19
CA ASP A 433 -33.14 -8.13 -7.15
C ASP A 433 -33.01 -7.30 -8.44
N GLN A 434 -33.88 -7.59 -9.41
CA GLN A 434 -33.86 -6.92 -10.73
C GLN A 434 -34.21 -5.43 -10.69
N ASP A 435 -34.67 -4.90 -9.55
CA ASP A 435 -34.92 -3.46 -9.34
C ASP A 435 -33.76 -2.77 -8.60
N SER A 436 -32.81 -3.54 -8.08
CA SER A 436 -31.68 -3.05 -7.31
C SER A 436 -30.70 -2.27 -8.19
N THR A 437 -30.12 -1.22 -7.62
CA THR A 437 -28.95 -0.52 -8.16
C THR A 437 -27.77 -0.72 -7.22
N VAL A 438 -26.66 -1.25 -7.74
CA VAL A 438 -25.45 -1.50 -6.98
C VAL A 438 -24.45 -0.38 -7.21
N LEU A 439 -23.93 0.19 -6.13
CA LEU A 439 -22.79 1.09 -6.14
C LEU A 439 -21.56 0.31 -5.71
N ASP A 440 -20.65 0.04 -6.63
CA ASP A 440 -19.40 -0.69 -6.39
C ASP A 440 -18.25 0.32 -6.25
N VAL A 441 -17.82 0.60 -5.01
CA VAL A 441 -16.84 1.65 -4.70
C VAL A 441 -15.48 1.03 -4.46
N CYS A 442 -14.45 1.57 -5.13
CA CYS A 442 -13.13 0.94 -5.26
C CYS A 442 -13.25 -0.38 -6.04
N CYS A 443 -13.95 -0.34 -7.18
CA CYS A 443 -14.34 -1.54 -7.90
C CYS A 443 -13.19 -2.26 -8.63
N GLY A 444 -12.01 -1.65 -8.72
CA GLY A 444 -10.89 -2.18 -9.50
C GLY A 444 -11.31 -2.45 -10.96
N THR A 445 -11.00 -3.64 -11.45
CA THR A 445 -11.40 -4.12 -12.80
C THR A 445 -12.87 -4.54 -12.90
N GLY A 446 -13.70 -4.13 -11.93
CA GLY A 446 -15.15 -4.35 -11.91
C GLY A 446 -15.59 -5.73 -11.43
N THR A 447 -14.71 -6.52 -10.81
CA THR A 447 -14.96 -7.94 -10.48
C THR A 447 -16.25 -8.18 -9.70
N ILE A 448 -16.48 -7.42 -8.63
CA ILE A 448 -17.68 -7.55 -7.79
C ILE A 448 -18.92 -7.12 -8.57
N GLY A 449 -18.96 -5.88 -9.06
CA GLY A 449 -20.09 -5.33 -9.78
C GLY A 449 -20.50 -6.15 -11.01
N ILE A 450 -19.54 -6.53 -11.86
CA ILE A 450 -19.77 -7.35 -13.06
C ILE A 450 -20.33 -8.73 -12.67
N SER A 451 -19.85 -9.35 -11.60
CA SER A 451 -20.39 -10.63 -11.10
C SER A 451 -21.84 -10.54 -10.61
N LEU A 452 -22.31 -9.33 -10.27
CA LEU A 452 -23.66 -9.08 -9.78
C LEU A 452 -24.60 -8.55 -10.88
N ALA A 453 -24.06 -8.07 -12.00
CA ALA A 453 -24.78 -7.33 -13.03
C ALA A 453 -26.02 -8.05 -13.58
N LYS A 454 -25.98 -9.38 -13.76
CA LYS A 454 -27.12 -10.16 -14.26
C LYS A 454 -28.31 -10.23 -13.29
N ARG A 455 -28.11 -9.89 -12.01
CA ARG A 455 -29.12 -9.98 -10.95
C ARG A 455 -29.78 -8.64 -10.64
N VAL A 456 -29.32 -7.55 -11.25
CA VAL A 456 -29.68 -6.18 -10.85
C VAL A 456 -30.04 -5.31 -12.03
N LYS A 457 -30.76 -4.22 -11.75
CA LYS A 457 -31.13 -3.23 -12.75
C LYS A 457 -29.91 -2.52 -13.33
N LYS A 458 -29.00 -2.09 -12.45
CA LYS A 458 -27.84 -1.28 -12.82
C LYS A 458 -26.70 -1.47 -11.83
N VAL A 459 -25.47 -1.48 -12.34
CA VAL A 459 -24.24 -1.42 -11.55
C VAL A 459 -23.49 -0.14 -11.91
N ILE A 460 -23.00 0.56 -10.89
CA ILE A 460 -22.20 1.78 -11.05
C ILE A 460 -20.90 1.60 -10.27
N GLY A 461 -19.80 1.46 -10.98
CA GLY A 461 -18.47 1.29 -10.42
C GLY A 461 -17.70 2.60 -10.33
N ILE A 462 -16.94 2.80 -9.25
CA ILE A 462 -16.03 3.94 -9.08
C ILE A 462 -14.64 3.42 -8.72
N GLU A 463 -13.65 3.81 -9.50
CA GLU A 463 -12.27 3.38 -9.34
C GLU A 463 -11.29 4.54 -9.62
N LEU A 464 -10.19 4.58 -8.89
CA LEU A 464 -9.16 5.62 -9.01
C LEU A 464 -8.24 5.36 -10.21
N CYS A 465 -7.87 4.10 -10.45
CA CYS A 465 -6.94 3.70 -11.49
C CYS A 465 -7.63 3.67 -12.87
N GLN A 466 -7.14 4.50 -13.79
CA GLN A 466 -7.67 4.60 -15.15
C GLN A 466 -7.58 3.28 -15.92
N GLU A 467 -6.42 2.59 -15.87
CA GLU A 467 -6.27 1.26 -16.50
C GLU A 467 -7.28 0.24 -15.95
N ALA A 468 -7.54 0.26 -14.65
CA ALA A 468 -8.53 -0.62 -14.04
C ALA A 468 -9.96 -0.30 -14.50
N VAL A 469 -10.30 0.97 -14.73
CA VAL A 469 -11.58 1.38 -15.32
C VAL A 469 -11.70 0.95 -16.78
N GLU A 470 -10.63 1.03 -17.55
CA GLU A 470 -10.60 0.55 -18.94
C GLU A 470 -10.76 -0.97 -18.99
N ASP A 471 -10.08 -1.70 -18.11
CA ASP A 471 -10.30 -3.13 -17.91
C ASP A 471 -11.74 -3.42 -17.53
N ALA A 472 -12.33 -2.68 -16.58
CA ALA A 472 -13.70 -2.88 -16.16
C ALA A 472 -14.70 -2.70 -17.30
N LYS A 473 -14.50 -1.70 -18.16
CA LYS A 473 -15.32 -1.49 -19.37
C LYS A 473 -15.18 -2.64 -20.37
N ALA A 474 -13.95 -3.03 -20.67
CA ALA A 474 -13.67 -4.17 -21.56
C ALA A 474 -14.25 -5.47 -21.00
N ASN A 475 -14.22 -5.64 -19.67
CA ASN A 475 -14.79 -6.79 -18.97
C ASN A 475 -16.32 -6.82 -19.06
N ALA A 476 -16.98 -5.67 -18.90
CA ALA A 476 -18.43 -5.60 -19.08
C ALA A 476 -18.84 -5.97 -20.52
N GLU A 477 -18.13 -5.44 -21.52
CA GLU A 477 -18.36 -5.74 -22.94
C GLU A 477 -18.11 -7.22 -23.25
N ALA A 478 -16.97 -7.77 -22.82
CA ALA A 478 -16.61 -9.17 -23.04
C ALA A 478 -17.61 -10.17 -22.44
N ASN A 479 -18.36 -9.75 -21.41
CA ASN A 479 -19.41 -10.55 -20.78
C ASN A 479 -20.84 -10.17 -21.25
N GLY A 480 -20.96 -9.31 -22.26
CA GLY A 480 -22.24 -8.91 -22.86
C GLY A 480 -23.14 -8.08 -21.93
N LEU A 481 -22.56 -7.32 -21.00
CA LEU A 481 -23.29 -6.56 -19.99
C LEU A 481 -23.46 -5.10 -20.44
N THR A 482 -24.70 -4.66 -20.56
CA THR A 482 -25.06 -3.29 -20.96
C THR A 482 -25.56 -2.43 -19.80
N ASN A 483 -25.78 -3.03 -18.63
CA ASN A 483 -26.32 -2.38 -17.44
C ASN A 483 -25.25 -1.98 -16.41
N VAL A 484 -24.00 -1.84 -16.85
CA VAL A 484 -22.86 -1.49 -15.99
C VAL A 484 -22.23 -0.20 -16.51
N GLU A 485 -21.94 0.74 -15.62
CA GLU A 485 -21.18 1.95 -15.94
C GLU A 485 -20.03 2.15 -14.94
N PHE A 486 -18.94 2.77 -15.39
CA PHE A 486 -17.74 2.98 -14.58
C PHE A 486 -17.28 4.44 -14.64
N HIS A 487 -16.89 4.98 -13.48
CA HIS A 487 -16.38 6.33 -13.33
C HIS A 487 -14.95 6.30 -12.77
N CYS A 488 -14.02 6.97 -13.48
CA CYS A 488 -12.65 7.13 -13.03
C CYS A 488 -12.51 8.34 -12.12
N GLY A 489 -11.87 8.17 -10.96
CA GLY A 489 -11.48 9.24 -10.06
C GLY A 489 -11.49 8.83 -8.60
N LYS A 490 -11.02 9.73 -7.74
CA LYS A 490 -11.05 9.53 -6.29
C LYS A 490 -12.47 9.34 -5.81
N ALA A 491 -12.70 8.30 -5.01
CA ALA A 491 -14.02 7.98 -4.48
C ALA A 491 -14.64 9.18 -3.75
N GLU A 492 -13.87 9.95 -2.98
CA GLU A 492 -14.35 11.12 -2.26
C GLU A 492 -14.83 12.29 -3.12
N ASP A 493 -14.41 12.35 -4.38
CA ASP A 493 -14.71 13.42 -5.32
C ASP A 493 -15.85 13.01 -6.28
N VAL A 494 -15.86 11.74 -6.70
CA VAL A 494 -16.83 11.20 -7.68
C VAL A 494 -18.09 10.67 -7.00
N PHE A 495 -17.96 9.90 -5.92
CA PHE A 495 -19.06 9.17 -5.29
C PHE A 495 -20.24 10.05 -4.88
N PRO A 496 -20.05 11.24 -4.26
CA PRO A 496 -21.19 12.09 -3.88
C PRO A 496 -22.03 12.55 -5.07
N THR A 497 -21.39 12.87 -6.20
CA THR A 497 -22.06 13.32 -7.42
C THR A 497 -22.85 12.19 -8.06
N VAL A 498 -22.22 11.01 -8.19
CA VAL A 498 -22.86 9.80 -8.71
C VAL A 498 -24.08 9.43 -7.86
N LEU A 499 -23.91 9.34 -6.54
CA LEU A 499 -24.98 8.97 -5.61
C LEU A 499 -26.18 9.92 -5.67
N ASN A 500 -25.97 11.22 -5.87
CA ASN A 500 -27.05 12.18 -6.01
C ASN A 500 -27.80 12.06 -7.35
N ALA A 501 -27.14 11.56 -8.40
CA ALA A 501 -27.74 11.35 -9.71
C ALA A 501 -28.53 10.03 -9.81
N VAL A 502 -28.32 9.10 -8.87
CA VAL A 502 -29.01 7.81 -8.85
C VAL A 502 -30.46 8.01 -8.42
N VAL A 503 -31.37 7.83 -9.38
CA VAL A 503 -32.82 7.80 -9.15
C VAL A 503 -33.26 6.34 -9.06
N SER A 504 -33.03 5.71 -7.91
CA SER A 504 -33.48 4.34 -7.63
C SER A 504 -33.98 4.22 -6.18
N PRO A 505 -35.13 3.55 -5.95
CA PRO A 505 -35.64 3.32 -4.60
C PRO A 505 -34.86 2.22 -3.86
N ASN A 506 -34.13 1.35 -4.58
CA ASN A 506 -33.41 0.21 -4.02
C ASN A 506 -31.92 0.32 -4.35
N VAL A 507 -31.15 1.02 -3.51
CA VAL A 507 -29.71 1.21 -3.69
C VAL A 507 -28.95 0.46 -2.59
N THR A 508 -28.02 -0.38 -3.02
CA THR A 508 -27.06 -1.08 -2.15
C THR A 508 -25.66 -0.67 -2.53
N ALA A 509 -24.86 -0.25 -1.54
CA ALA A 509 -23.44 -0.01 -1.76
C ALA A 509 -22.62 -1.24 -1.37
N ILE A 510 -21.62 -1.55 -2.18
CA ILE A 510 -20.59 -2.53 -1.90
C ILE A 510 -19.26 -1.78 -1.98
N VAL A 511 -18.44 -1.93 -0.94
CA VAL A 511 -17.19 -1.18 -0.82
C VAL A 511 -16.05 -2.14 -0.52
N ASP A 512 -15.00 -2.11 -1.33
CA ASP A 512 -13.76 -2.90 -1.15
C ASP A 512 -12.53 -1.96 -1.16
N PRO A 513 -12.38 -1.11 -0.12
CA PRO A 513 -11.34 -0.10 -0.09
C PRO A 513 -9.94 -0.68 0.16
N PRO A 514 -8.88 0.11 -0.12
CA PRO A 514 -7.52 -0.25 0.29
C PRO A 514 -7.40 -0.38 1.81
N ARG A 515 -6.25 -0.89 2.29
CA ARG A 515 -5.99 -1.12 3.74
C ARG A 515 -6.22 0.09 4.66
N ALA A 516 -6.19 1.31 4.13
CA ALA A 516 -6.48 2.52 4.90
C ALA A 516 -7.98 2.74 5.20
N GLY A 517 -8.87 1.99 4.54
CA GLY A 517 -10.31 2.20 4.57
C GLY A 517 -10.77 3.29 3.60
N LEU A 518 -12.07 3.58 3.63
CA LEU A 518 -12.70 4.64 2.86
C LEU A 518 -12.37 6.02 3.42
N HIS A 519 -12.23 6.98 2.52
CA HIS A 519 -12.14 8.39 2.86
C HIS A 519 -13.42 8.87 3.56
N SER A 520 -13.29 9.74 4.57
CA SER A 520 -14.41 10.19 5.41
C SER A 520 -15.56 10.83 4.62
N LYS A 521 -15.26 11.58 3.55
CA LYS A 521 -16.26 12.16 2.64
C LYS A 521 -17.18 11.10 2.02
N VAL A 522 -16.66 9.90 1.70
CA VAL A 522 -17.45 8.79 1.14
C VAL A 522 -18.41 8.27 2.21
N ILE A 523 -17.93 8.02 3.42
CA ILE A 523 -18.78 7.60 4.56
C ILE A 523 -19.89 8.62 4.82
N LEU A 524 -19.56 9.92 4.81
CA LEU A 524 -20.55 10.98 5.00
C LEU A 524 -21.55 11.08 3.83
N ALA A 525 -21.16 10.72 2.61
CA ALA A 525 -22.07 10.64 1.47
C ALA A 525 -23.04 9.45 1.62
N ILE A 526 -22.52 8.26 1.98
CA ILE A 526 -23.33 7.06 2.29
C ILE A 526 -24.36 7.39 3.39
N ARG A 527 -23.92 8.06 4.46
CA ARG A 527 -24.78 8.46 5.57
C ARG A 527 -25.91 9.40 5.14
N ARG A 528 -25.62 10.36 4.27
CA ARG A 528 -26.59 11.34 3.73
C ARG A 528 -27.62 10.75 2.77
N ALA A 529 -27.27 9.70 2.03
CA ALA A 529 -28.18 9.07 1.08
C ALA A 529 -29.19 8.15 1.77
N GLU A 530 -30.32 8.70 2.23
CA GLU A 530 -31.30 7.95 3.03
C GLU A 530 -31.97 6.77 2.28
N HIS A 531 -31.94 6.79 0.95
CA HIS A 531 -32.39 5.70 0.08
C HIS A 531 -31.41 4.51 0.04
N LEU A 532 -30.15 4.70 0.45
CA LEU A 532 -29.18 3.62 0.61
C LEU A 532 -29.45 2.92 1.94
N LYS A 533 -30.11 1.76 1.89
CA LYS A 533 -30.53 1.00 3.08
C LYS A 533 -29.54 -0.07 3.51
N ARG A 534 -28.71 -0.53 2.59
CA ARG A 534 -27.76 -1.63 2.82
C ARG A 534 -26.37 -1.30 2.31
N LEU A 535 -25.37 -1.69 3.08
CA LEU A 535 -23.95 -1.54 2.76
C LEU A 535 -23.22 -2.85 3.07
N VAL A 536 -22.56 -3.43 2.07
CA VAL A 536 -21.61 -4.53 2.27
C VAL A 536 -20.20 -3.96 2.24
N TYR A 537 -19.44 -4.16 3.30
CA TYR A 537 -18.08 -3.66 3.43
C TYR A 537 -17.10 -4.83 3.45
N VAL A 538 -16.19 -4.88 2.48
CA VAL A 538 -15.08 -5.83 2.41
C VAL A 538 -13.82 -5.15 2.96
N ALA A 539 -13.08 -5.84 3.82
CA ALA A 539 -11.91 -5.26 4.49
C ALA A 539 -10.80 -6.28 4.74
N CYS A 540 -9.65 -6.04 4.10
CA CYS A 540 -8.40 -6.80 4.33
C CYS A 540 -7.84 -6.57 5.74
N ASN A 541 -8.16 -5.41 6.34
CA ASN A 541 -7.72 -5.04 7.68
C ASN A 541 -8.85 -4.35 8.46
N ALA A 542 -9.70 -5.15 9.11
CA ALA A 542 -10.81 -4.67 9.92
C ALA A 542 -10.38 -3.68 11.02
N LYS A 543 -9.17 -3.84 11.59
CA LYS A 543 -8.65 -2.92 12.63
C LYS A 543 -8.39 -1.53 12.06
N ALA A 544 -7.85 -1.43 10.84
CA ALA A 544 -7.63 -0.16 10.18
C ALA A 544 -8.94 0.50 9.74
N ALA A 545 -9.91 -0.30 9.28
CA ALA A 545 -11.24 0.17 8.88
C ALA A 545 -12.20 0.50 10.05
N MET A 546 -11.80 0.22 11.30
CA MET A 546 -12.66 0.39 12.49
C MET A 546 -13.29 1.78 12.60
N ASN A 547 -12.53 2.84 12.29
CA ASN A 547 -13.05 4.20 12.30
C ASN A 547 -14.20 4.40 11.29
N ASN A 548 -14.13 3.78 10.11
CA ASN A 548 -15.23 3.81 9.15
C ASN A 548 -16.47 3.11 9.71
N PHE A 549 -16.32 1.95 10.34
CA PHE A 549 -17.43 1.21 10.94
C PHE A 549 -18.12 2.03 12.03
N ILE A 550 -17.35 2.72 12.87
CA ILE A 550 -17.87 3.62 13.92
C ILE A 550 -18.59 4.82 13.28
N ASP A 551 -18.00 5.45 12.26
CA ASP A 551 -18.60 6.59 11.57
C ASP A 551 -19.92 6.25 10.86
N LEU A 552 -20.06 5.02 10.35
CA LEU A 552 -21.31 4.50 9.81
C LEU A 552 -22.40 4.38 10.89
N CYS A 553 -22.03 4.07 12.14
CA CYS A 553 -22.97 3.86 13.24
C CYS A 553 -23.27 5.13 14.08
N ARG A 554 -22.50 6.20 13.89
CA ARG A 554 -22.59 7.46 14.68
C ARG A 554 -23.98 8.08 14.72
N ALA A 555 -24.40 8.65 15.85
CA ALA A 555 -25.66 9.38 15.91
C ALA A 555 -25.68 10.57 14.92
N PRO A 556 -26.85 10.93 14.36
CA PRO A 556 -26.98 12.12 13.53
C PRO A 556 -26.53 13.40 14.26
N SER A 557 -25.81 14.28 13.57
CA SER A 557 -25.32 15.56 14.06
C SER A 557 -25.12 16.55 12.91
N ASN A 558 -24.74 17.80 13.22
CA ASN A 558 -24.40 18.79 12.18
C ASN A 558 -23.26 18.34 11.26
N ARG A 559 -22.34 17.49 11.75
CA ARG A 559 -21.20 16.95 10.99
C ARG A 559 -21.55 15.65 10.25
N VAL A 560 -22.42 14.82 10.83
CA VAL A 560 -22.82 13.52 10.27
C VAL A 560 -24.33 13.52 10.09
N ARG A 561 -24.79 13.81 8.87
CA ARG A 561 -26.23 13.87 8.54
C ARG A 561 -26.76 12.50 8.12
N GLY A 562 -28.07 12.31 8.25
CA GLY A 562 -28.78 11.08 7.87
C GLY A 562 -28.70 9.97 8.92
N SER A 563 -29.65 9.04 8.88
CA SER A 563 -29.78 7.95 9.85
C SER A 563 -28.53 7.06 9.89
N PRO A 564 -28.15 6.52 11.06
CA PRO A 564 -27.02 5.61 11.21
C PRO A 564 -27.29 4.25 10.59
N PHE A 565 -26.21 3.53 10.34
CA PHE A 565 -26.24 2.10 10.09
C PHE A 565 -26.00 1.32 11.38
N ARG A 566 -26.33 0.04 11.35
CA ARG A 566 -25.95 -0.94 12.37
C ARG A 566 -25.33 -2.16 11.71
N PRO A 567 -24.32 -2.79 12.33
CA PRO A 567 -23.81 -4.07 11.86
C PRO A 567 -24.88 -5.15 12.06
N VAL A 568 -25.08 -5.98 11.04
CA VAL A 568 -26.10 -7.05 11.02
C VAL A 568 -25.49 -8.43 11.08
N ARG A 569 -24.33 -8.62 10.45
CA ARG A 569 -23.51 -9.83 10.52
C ARG A 569 -22.11 -9.55 9.99
N ALA A 570 -21.16 -10.36 10.41
CA ALA A 570 -19.79 -10.32 9.93
C ALA A 570 -19.25 -11.73 9.69
N MET A 571 -18.35 -11.86 8.73
CA MET A 571 -17.61 -13.10 8.49
C MET A 571 -16.23 -12.80 7.94
N ALA A 572 -15.38 -13.80 7.90
CA ALA A 572 -14.11 -13.72 7.19
C ALA A 572 -14.01 -14.81 6.13
N VAL A 573 -13.30 -14.51 5.05
CA VAL A 573 -12.91 -15.47 4.02
C VAL A 573 -11.40 -15.58 4.05
N ASP A 574 -10.92 -16.82 4.08
CA ASP A 574 -9.51 -17.09 3.95
C ASP A 574 -9.06 -16.92 2.49
N LEU A 575 -8.68 -15.69 2.15
CA LEU A 575 -8.10 -15.37 0.85
C LEU A 575 -6.60 -15.72 0.78
N PHE A 576 -5.94 -15.84 1.93
CA PHE A 576 -4.50 -15.97 2.06
C PHE A 576 -4.11 -17.15 2.97
N PRO A 577 -4.32 -18.41 2.51
CA PRO A 577 -3.84 -19.60 3.21
C PRO A 577 -2.37 -19.48 3.63
N GLN A 578 -1.99 -20.09 4.75
CA GLN A 578 -0.62 -20.00 5.29
C GLN A 578 -0.17 -18.56 5.58
N THR A 579 -1.09 -17.66 5.93
CA THR A 579 -0.81 -16.30 6.42
C THR A 579 -1.75 -15.97 7.60
N MET A 580 -1.48 -14.91 8.36
CA MET A 580 -2.41 -14.43 9.40
C MET A 580 -3.56 -13.58 8.83
N HIS A 581 -3.61 -13.35 7.52
CA HIS A 581 -4.57 -12.44 6.89
C HIS A 581 -5.84 -13.16 6.44
N CYS A 582 -6.98 -12.48 6.55
CA CYS A 582 -8.27 -12.88 6.01
C CYS A 582 -8.98 -11.64 5.48
N GLU A 583 -9.84 -11.81 4.49
CA GLU A 583 -10.76 -10.76 4.05
C GLU A 583 -12.01 -10.77 4.93
N THR A 584 -12.38 -9.63 5.50
CA THR A 584 -13.54 -9.51 6.39
C THR A 584 -14.71 -8.90 5.63
N ILE A 585 -15.88 -9.53 5.68
CA ILE A 585 -17.13 -8.95 5.17
C ILE A 585 -17.97 -8.50 6.36
N LEU A 586 -18.48 -7.28 6.32
CA LEU A 586 -19.50 -6.78 7.24
C LEU A 586 -20.73 -6.32 6.47
N LEU A 587 -21.90 -6.80 6.90
CA LEU A 587 -23.17 -6.28 6.44
C LEU A 587 -23.66 -5.19 7.40
N PHE A 588 -23.93 -4.01 6.86
CA PHE A 588 -24.55 -2.91 7.56
C PHE A 588 -25.94 -2.62 6.98
N GLU A 589 -26.91 -2.40 7.85
CA GLU A 589 -28.26 -1.95 7.47
C GLU A 589 -28.61 -0.64 8.16
N ARG A 590 -29.33 0.22 7.46
CA ARG A 590 -29.76 1.51 8.00
C ARG A 590 -30.78 1.30 9.11
N VAL A 591 -30.65 2.07 10.18
CA VAL A 591 -31.62 2.09 11.28
C VAL A 591 -32.81 2.96 10.87
N ASP A 592 -33.99 2.36 10.78
CA ASP A 592 -35.24 3.09 10.61
C ASP A 592 -35.79 3.53 11.97
N TYR A 593 -35.54 4.79 12.35
CA TYR A 593 -36.13 5.42 13.54
C TYR A 593 -37.56 5.92 13.27
N THR A 594 -38.40 5.14 12.57
CA THR A 594 -39.81 5.55 12.41
C THR A 594 -40.42 5.77 13.80
N HIS A 595 -41.21 6.85 13.94
CA HIS A 595 -41.74 7.44 15.17
C HIS A 595 -42.68 6.55 16.01
N LYS A 596 -42.53 5.24 15.97
CA LYS A 596 -43.13 4.31 16.91
C LYS A 596 -41.99 3.72 17.74
N SER A 597 -41.77 4.33 18.90
CA SER A 597 -41.31 3.56 20.06
C SER A 597 -42.13 2.27 20.09
N PRO A 598 -41.53 1.08 19.93
CA PRO A 598 -42.17 -0.09 20.47
C PRO A 598 -42.02 0.11 21.97
N THR A 599 -43.11 0.53 22.61
CA THR A 599 -43.26 0.28 24.04
C THR A 599 -42.84 -1.17 24.29
N ALA A 600 -42.07 -1.38 25.34
CA ALA A 600 -41.35 -2.61 25.69
C ALA A 600 -42.22 -3.88 25.88
N LYS A 601 -43.46 -3.91 25.38
CA LYS A 601 -44.43 -5.00 25.49
C LYS A 601 -44.52 -5.91 24.26
N ALA A 602 -43.96 -5.55 23.10
CA ALA A 602 -44.10 -6.38 21.89
C ALA A 602 -43.04 -7.50 21.72
N PHE A 603 -42.02 -7.58 22.59
CA PHE A 603 -40.97 -8.60 22.52
C PHE A 603 -41.22 -9.84 23.40
N PHE A 604 -42.30 -9.86 24.19
CA PHE A 604 -42.67 -11.04 24.98
C PHE A 604 -43.87 -11.74 24.35
N SER A 605 -43.59 -12.68 23.43
CA SER A 605 -44.50 -13.78 23.11
C SER A 605 -43.68 -14.94 22.54
N PRO A 606 -43.43 -16.01 23.32
CA PRO A 606 -42.91 -17.24 22.79
C PRO A 606 -44.10 -18.05 22.25
N LYS A 607 -44.25 -18.14 20.93
CA LYS A 607 -44.98 -19.25 20.31
C LYS A 607 -43.96 -20.19 19.71
N ILE A 608 -43.45 -21.09 20.57
CA ILE A 608 -42.84 -22.34 20.14
C ILE A 608 -44.01 -23.27 19.81
N SER A 609 -44.15 -23.60 18.53
CA SER A 609 -44.99 -24.70 18.05
C SER A 609 -44.30 -26.00 18.44
N MET A 610 -44.73 -26.64 19.53
CA MET A 610 -44.45 -28.05 19.79
C MET A 610 -45.34 -28.88 18.85
N GLN A 611 -44.72 -29.55 17.88
CA GLN A 611 -45.33 -30.71 17.23
C GLN A 611 -45.17 -31.90 18.17
N GLU A 612 -46.28 -32.38 18.73
CA GLU A 612 -46.35 -33.67 19.39
C GLU A 612 -46.12 -34.78 18.35
N SER A 613 -45.07 -35.57 18.55
CA SER A 613 -44.91 -36.88 17.93
C SER A 613 -45.51 -37.91 18.89
N GLN A 614 -46.64 -38.49 18.50
CA GLN A 614 -47.17 -39.68 19.16
C GLN A 614 -46.26 -40.86 18.82
N HIS A 615 -45.58 -41.40 19.83
CA HIS A 615 -44.98 -42.72 19.77
C HIS A 615 -45.71 -43.64 20.74
N ASP A 616 -46.33 -44.65 20.13
CA ASP A 616 -46.91 -45.84 20.73
C ASP A 616 -45.97 -46.48 21.75
N SER A 617 -46.49 -46.76 22.95
CA SER A 617 -45.92 -47.79 23.83
C SER A 617 -47.02 -48.49 24.61
N THR A 618 -47.23 -49.73 24.18
CA THR A 618 -47.88 -50.84 24.84
C THR A 618 -47.54 -50.97 26.33
N ALA A 619 -48.54 -51.19 27.17
CA ALA A 619 -48.38 -51.87 28.45
C ALA A 619 -49.65 -52.66 28.81
N ASN A 620 -49.47 -53.97 28.97
CA ASN A 620 -50.15 -54.89 29.88
C ASN A 620 -51.41 -54.35 30.59
N THR A 621 -52.57 -54.97 30.38
CA THR A 621 -53.07 -56.17 31.10
C THR A 621 -54.29 -56.70 30.37
#